data_AF-A0A081SEN5-F1
#
_entry.id   AF-A0A081SEN5-F1
#
_cell.length_a   1.000
_cell.length_b   1.000
_cell.length_c   1.000
_cell.angle_alpha   90.00
_cell.angle_beta   90.00
_cell.angle_gamma   90.00
#
_symmetry.space_group_name_H-M   'P 1'
#
loop_
_entity.id
_entity.type
_entity.pdbx_description
1 polymer ?
#
loop_
_entity_poly.entity_id
_entity_poly.type
_entity_poly.pdbx_seq_one_letter_code
_entity_poly.pdbx_strand_id
1 'polypeptide(L)'
;MKNTTDRFFVSDDKALLDLDVIHGFLTTCHWAKGITRELVAKSIEHSMCFGVYERLNELNGENFRQVGFARVISDCATFAYLSDVFILEEMRGNDLSKRLMENIMSHKDLQGLRRWLLVTTSAHGLYEKFGFSAPATPEKFMEIFIPNLYQKQAELEALISGVKSEIK
;
A
#
# COMPACT_ATOMS: atom_id res chain seq x y z
N MET A 1 24.84 -9.19 -20.55
CA MET A 1 23.52 -9.10 -19.88
C MET A 1 23.57 -7.90 -18.94
N LYS A 2 22.83 -6.83 -19.23
CA LYS A 2 22.76 -5.67 -18.31
C LYS A 2 21.94 -6.11 -17.10
N ASN A 3 22.52 -6.07 -15.91
CA ASN A 3 21.84 -6.39 -14.66
C ASN A 3 20.62 -5.47 -14.51
N THR A 4 19.42 -6.04 -14.58
CA THR A 4 18.14 -5.35 -14.36
C THR A 4 18.01 -4.81 -12.93
N THR A 5 18.91 -5.24 -12.03
CA THR A 5 18.94 -4.89 -10.60
C THR A 5 19.24 -3.42 -10.32
N ASP A 6 20.02 -2.73 -11.16
CA ASP A 6 20.37 -1.31 -10.94
C ASP A 6 19.27 -0.32 -11.37
N ARG A 7 18.33 -0.73 -12.23
CA ARG A 7 17.32 0.20 -12.76
C ARG A 7 16.26 0.60 -11.75
N PHE A 8 15.94 -0.28 -10.80
CA PHE A 8 14.88 -0.03 -9.83
C PHE A 8 15.36 -0.24 -8.41
N PHE A 9 14.82 0.54 -7.48
CA PHE A 9 15.05 0.37 -6.05
C PHE A 9 13.74 0.53 -5.27
N VAL A 10 13.76 0.03 -4.03
CA VAL A 10 12.67 0.21 -3.06
C VAL A 10 13.22 1.05 -1.93
N SER A 11 12.43 1.99 -1.42
CA SER A 11 12.77 2.78 -0.24
C SER A 11 11.58 2.83 0.71
N ASP A 12 11.85 2.80 2.00
CA ASP A 12 10.91 3.06 3.09
C ASP A 12 11.00 4.50 3.62
N ASP A 13 11.86 5.33 3.02
CA ASP A 13 11.96 6.75 3.32
C ASP A 13 10.76 7.53 2.78
N LYS A 14 9.89 7.97 3.70
CA LYS A 14 8.69 8.76 3.36
C LYS A 14 9.03 10.08 2.66
N ALA A 15 10.22 10.64 2.85
CA ALA A 15 10.63 11.87 2.20
C ALA A 15 10.77 11.71 0.67
N LEU A 16 10.91 10.48 0.18
CA LEU A 16 10.99 10.18 -1.25
C LEU A 16 9.62 9.93 -1.89
N LEU A 17 8.53 9.89 -1.12
CA LEU A 17 7.22 9.58 -1.65
C LEU A 17 6.67 10.74 -2.49
N ASP A 18 6.25 10.43 -3.70
CA ASP A 18 5.49 11.32 -4.56
C ASP A 18 4.00 11.14 -4.28
N LEU A 19 3.45 12.06 -3.48
CA LEU A 19 2.05 12.04 -3.08
C LEU A 19 1.10 12.18 -4.28
N ASP A 20 1.51 12.86 -5.35
CA ASP A 20 0.66 13.06 -6.51
C ASP A 20 0.55 11.77 -7.34
N VAL A 21 1.64 11.00 -7.46
CA VAL A 21 1.62 9.65 -8.04
C VAL A 21 0.74 8.71 -7.21
N ILE A 22 0.93 8.70 -5.88
CA ILE A 22 0.20 7.80 -4.98
C ILE A 22 -1.30 8.12 -5.00
N HIS A 23 -1.67 9.38 -4.80
CA HIS A 23 -3.07 9.81 -4.83
C HIS A 23 -3.68 9.62 -6.21
N GLY A 24 -2.97 9.95 -7.29
CA GLY A 24 -3.44 9.77 -8.67
C GLY A 24 -3.80 8.31 -8.97
N PHE A 25 -3.02 7.36 -8.47
CA PHE A 25 -3.37 5.94 -8.57
C PHE A 25 -4.55 5.59 -7.67
N LEU A 26 -4.48 5.88 -6.37
CA LEU A 26 -5.46 5.42 -5.38
C LEU A 26 -6.86 5.99 -5.62
N THR A 27 -6.98 7.24 -6.05
CA THR A 27 -8.29 7.85 -6.31
C THR A 27 -9.05 7.20 -7.47
N THR A 28 -8.36 6.43 -8.32
CA THR A 28 -8.96 5.72 -9.45
C THR A 28 -9.08 4.20 -9.24
N CYS A 29 -8.36 3.62 -8.28
CA CYS A 29 -8.37 2.18 -8.06
C CYS A 29 -9.63 1.70 -7.33
N HIS A 30 -10.01 0.44 -7.53
CA HIS A 30 -11.32 -0.06 -7.08
C HIS A 30 -11.49 -0.10 -5.54
N TRP A 31 -10.41 -0.18 -4.76
CA TRP A 31 -10.48 -0.24 -3.29
C TRP A 31 -10.44 1.14 -2.60
N ALA A 32 -10.00 2.19 -3.30
CA ALA A 32 -9.87 3.54 -2.74
C ALA A 32 -10.46 4.63 -3.65
N LYS A 33 -11.34 4.26 -4.57
CA LYS A 33 -11.91 5.18 -5.57
C LYS A 33 -12.51 6.42 -4.91
N GLY A 34 -12.04 7.60 -5.34
CA GLY A 34 -12.47 8.90 -4.83
C GLY A 34 -11.82 9.32 -3.51
N ILE A 35 -10.86 8.56 -2.95
CA ILE A 35 -10.12 9.00 -1.76
C ILE A 35 -9.48 10.37 -2.01
N THR A 36 -9.56 11.26 -1.03
CA THR A 36 -8.99 12.60 -1.15
C THR A 36 -7.49 12.59 -0.89
N ARG A 37 -6.79 13.58 -1.45
CA ARG A 37 -5.34 13.74 -1.27
C ARG A 37 -4.96 13.91 0.20
N GLU A 38 -5.80 14.58 0.99
CA GLU A 38 -5.60 14.81 2.42
C GLU A 38 -5.69 13.51 3.22
N LEU A 39 -6.65 12.64 2.90
CA LEU A 39 -6.76 11.33 3.55
C LEU A 39 -5.57 10.43 3.18
N VAL A 40 -5.11 10.47 1.93
CA VAL A 40 -3.90 9.75 1.51
C VAL A 40 -2.69 10.25 2.30
N ALA A 41 -2.47 11.57 2.37
CA ALA A 41 -1.37 12.17 3.12
C ALA A 41 -1.39 11.76 4.60
N LYS A 42 -2.56 11.85 5.26
CA LYS A 42 -2.74 11.41 6.64
C LYS A 42 -2.47 9.91 6.83
N SER A 43 -2.89 9.08 5.86
CA SER A 43 -2.62 7.64 5.92
C SER A 43 -1.13 7.30 5.83
N ILE A 44 -0.37 8.05 5.01
CA ILE A 44 1.08 7.93 4.86
C ILE A 44 1.79 8.36 6.15
N GLU A 45 1.35 9.46 6.77
CA GLU A 45 1.92 9.96 8.03
C GLU A 45 1.94 8.88 9.12
N HIS A 46 0.86 8.11 9.24
CA HIS A 46 0.66 7.13 10.32
C HIS A 46 0.91 5.67 9.95
N SER A 47 1.54 5.39 8.80
CA SER A 47 1.85 4.02 8.36
C SER A 47 3.34 3.88 8.04
N MET A 48 3.85 2.66 7.96
CA MET A 48 5.10 2.40 7.25
C MET A 48 4.79 2.35 5.75
N CYS A 49 5.59 3.02 4.93
CA CYS A 49 5.32 3.18 3.52
C CYS A 49 6.54 2.79 2.71
N PHE A 50 6.32 2.13 1.59
CA PHE A 50 7.38 1.62 0.73
C PHE A 50 7.12 2.11 -0.69
N GLY A 51 8.03 2.93 -1.23
CA GLY A 51 8.01 3.38 -2.61
C GLY A 51 8.88 2.48 -3.49
N VAL A 52 8.43 2.21 -4.72
CA VAL A 52 9.26 1.61 -5.77
C VAL A 52 9.63 2.69 -6.75
N TYR A 53 10.91 2.77 -7.10
CA TYR A 53 11.46 3.84 -7.92
C TYR A 53 12.21 3.30 -9.12
N GLU A 54 12.07 3.99 -10.24
CA GLU A 54 12.91 3.80 -11.42
C GLU A 54 13.98 4.88 -11.46
N ARG A 55 15.25 4.46 -11.57
CA ARG A 55 16.37 5.37 -11.83
C ARG A 55 16.31 5.87 -13.27
N LEU A 56 16.40 7.18 -13.42
CA LEU A 56 16.45 7.85 -14.71
C LEU A 56 17.93 8.14 -15.03
N ASN A 57 18.38 7.74 -16.22
CA ASN A 57 19.74 8.03 -16.66
C ASN A 57 19.86 9.51 -17.02
N GLU A 58 20.36 10.32 -16.09
CA GLU A 58 20.71 11.71 -16.38
C GLU A 58 22.22 11.92 -16.29
N LEU A 59 22.73 12.77 -17.18
CA LEU A 59 24.15 13.14 -17.27
C LEU A 59 24.63 13.95 -16.04
N ASN A 60 23.73 14.41 -15.15
CA ASN A 60 24.01 15.43 -14.14
C ASN A 60 23.48 15.14 -12.70
N GLY A 61 23.12 13.90 -12.34
CA GLY A 61 22.71 13.57 -10.96
C GLY A 61 21.93 12.24 -10.81
N GLU A 62 21.61 11.85 -9.57
CA GLU A 62 20.64 10.77 -9.31
C GLU A 62 19.21 11.33 -9.44
N ASN A 63 18.56 11.07 -10.57
CA ASN A 63 17.13 11.33 -10.73
C ASN A 63 16.35 10.01 -10.74
N PHE A 64 15.17 9.99 -10.13
CA PHE A 64 14.31 8.81 -10.09
C PHE A 64 12.84 9.22 -10.06
N ARG A 65 11.97 8.32 -10.55
CA ARG A 65 10.51 8.49 -10.50
C ARG A 65 9.85 7.36 -9.72
N GLN A 66 8.83 7.68 -8.94
CA GLN A 66 8.05 6.65 -8.24
C GLN A 66 7.15 5.91 -9.25
N VAL A 67 7.20 4.58 -9.20
CA VAL A 67 6.48 3.67 -10.10
C VAL A 67 5.66 2.60 -9.37
N GLY A 68 5.68 2.63 -8.05
CA GLY A 68 4.92 1.71 -7.21
C GLY A 68 4.89 2.15 -5.76
N PHE A 69 4.00 1.53 -5.01
CA PHE A 69 3.75 1.87 -3.61
C PHE A 69 3.18 0.66 -2.86
N ALA A 70 3.44 0.61 -1.56
CA ALA A 70 2.73 -0.21 -0.60
C ALA A 70 2.72 0.49 0.75
N ARG A 71 1.74 0.13 1.58
CA ARG A 71 1.58 0.69 2.92
C ARG A 71 1.33 -0.42 3.93
N VAL A 72 1.97 -0.32 5.08
CA VAL A 72 1.80 -1.24 6.21
C VAL A 72 1.37 -0.46 7.45
N ILE A 73 0.20 -0.78 7.98
CA ILE A 73 -0.26 -0.28 9.29
C ILE A 73 0.19 -1.30 10.33
N SER A 74 1.03 -0.91 11.28
CA SER A 74 1.59 -1.85 12.27
C SER A 74 1.90 -1.17 13.60
N ASP A 75 1.90 -1.97 14.66
CA ASP A 75 2.48 -1.64 15.97
C ASP A 75 3.97 -1.99 16.06
N CYS A 76 4.56 -2.53 14.98
CA CYS A 76 5.94 -3.00 14.87
C CYS A 76 6.33 -4.07 15.89
N ALA A 77 5.35 -4.77 16.47
CA ALA A 77 5.60 -5.74 17.54
C ALA A 77 4.73 -7.00 17.43
N THR A 78 3.43 -6.86 17.12
CA THR A 78 2.49 -7.97 17.20
C THR A 78 1.63 -8.14 15.95
N PHE A 79 1.36 -7.06 15.21
CA PHE A 79 0.41 -7.07 14.12
C PHE A 79 0.80 -6.13 12.98
N ALA A 80 0.54 -6.56 11.74
CA ALA A 80 0.62 -5.69 10.56
C ALA A 80 -0.55 -5.93 9.59
N TYR A 81 -1.06 -4.85 9.01
CA TYR A 81 -2.00 -4.85 7.90
C TYR A 81 -1.36 -4.25 6.65
N LEU A 82 -1.21 -5.06 5.60
CA LEU A 82 -0.67 -4.65 4.30
C LEU A 82 -1.82 -4.11 3.42
N SER A 83 -1.64 -2.90 2.89
CA SER A 83 -2.62 -2.19 2.07
C SER A 83 -1.95 -1.47 0.91
N ASP A 84 -2.77 -1.02 -0.04
CA ASP A 84 -2.42 -0.04 -1.08
C ASP A 84 -1.22 -0.45 -1.96
N VAL A 85 -1.07 -1.77 -2.16
CA VAL A 85 -0.01 -2.34 -3.00
C VAL A 85 -0.35 -2.12 -4.47
N PHE A 86 0.49 -1.35 -5.17
CA PHE A 86 0.39 -1.20 -6.62
C PHE A 86 1.74 -0.98 -7.31
N ILE A 87 1.77 -1.31 -8.59
CA ILE A 87 2.77 -0.90 -9.56
C ILE A 87 2.02 -0.23 -10.71
N LEU A 88 2.52 0.93 -11.17
CA LEU A 88 1.98 1.64 -12.33
C LEU A 88 1.93 0.71 -13.54
N GLU A 89 0.89 0.83 -14.35
CA GLU A 89 0.55 -0.17 -15.37
C GLU A 89 1.67 -0.37 -16.39
N GLU A 90 2.27 0.73 -16.83
CA GLU A 90 3.39 0.77 -17.77
C GLU A 90 4.68 0.14 -17.21
N MET A 91 4.75 -0.11 -15.90
CA MET A 91 5.92 -0.69 -15.22
C MET A 91 5.70 -2.14 -14.77
N ARG A 92 4.52 -2.71 -15.02
CA ARG A 92 4.22 -4.11 -14.70
C ARG A 92 5.02 -5.08 -15.57
N GLY A 93 5.12 -6.34 -15.14
CA GLY A 93 5.93 -7.37 -15.82
C GLY A 93 7.43 -7.30 -15.54
N ASN A 94 7.89 -6.36 -14.70
CA ASN A 94 9.30 -6.20 -14.30
C ASN A 94 9.62 -6.77 -12.90
N ASP A 95 8.79 -7.71 -12.40
CA ASP A 95 8.90 -8.31 -11.05
C ASP A 95 8.91 -7.30 -9.87
N LEU A 96 8.48 -6.06 -10.10
CA LEU A 96 8.55 -4.99 -9.09
C LEU A 96 7.70 -5.27 -7.86
N SER A 97 6.50 -5.85 -8.02
CA SER A 97 5.66 -6.25 -6.88
C SER A 97 6.33 -7.30 -6.01
N LYS A 98 7.09 -8.23 -6.62
CA LYS A 98 7.85 -9.24 -5.89
C LYS A 98 8.97 -8.58 -5.09
N ARG A 99 9.77 -7.71 -5.73
CA ARG A 99 10.85 -6.96 -5.05
C ARG A 99 10.32 -6.09 -3.91
N LEU A 100 9.18 -5.44 -4.11
CA LEU A 100 8.51 -4.64 -3.09
C LEU A 100 8.14 -5.51 -1.88
N MET A 101 7.48 -6.65 -2.11
CA MET A 101 7.12 -7.59 -1.06
C MET A 101 8.34 -8.18 -0.35
N GLU A 102 9.42 -8.52 -1.07
CA GLU A 102 10.68 -8.99 -0.46
C GLU A 102 11.26 -7.97 0.52
N ASN A 103 11.24 -6.67 0.16
CA ASN A 103 11.69 -5.59 1.06
C ASN A 103 10.77 -5.46 2.29
N ILE A 104 9.45 -5.49 2.09
CA ILE A 104 8.47 -5.38 3.20
C ILE A 104 8.63 -6.54 4.18
N MET A 105 8.69 -7.78 3.69
CA MET A 105 8.73 -8.98 4.52
C MET A 105 10.07 -9.16 5.23
N SER A 106 11.14 -8.53 4.75
CA SER A 106 12.47 -8.55 5.39
C SER A 106 12.76 -7.31 6.25
N HIS A 107 11.83 -6.35 6.31
CA HIS A 107 12.02 -5.13 7.09
C HIS A 107 12.17 -5.43 8.58
N LYS A 108 13.23 -4.90 9.21
CA LYS A 108 13.64 -5.21 10.59
C LYS A 108 12.53 -4.99 11.64
N ASP A 109 11.74 -3.94 11.49
CA ASP A 109 10.69 -3.57 12.45
C ASP A 109 9.36 -4.33 12.19
N LEU A 110 9.33 -5.17 11.15
CA LEU A 110 8.16 -5.99 10.79
C LEU A 110 8.44 -7.49 11.00
N GLN A 111 9.45 -7.81 11.83
CA GLN A 111 9.80 -9.18 12.22
C GLN A 111 9.14 -9.57 13.54
N GLY A 112 8.94 -10.87 13.76
CA GLY A 112 8.36 -11.40 15.01
C GLY A 112 6.87 -11.10 15.20
N LEU A 113 6.21 -10.51 14.20
CA LEU A 113 4.77 -10.21 14.25
C LEU A 113 3.96 -11.51 14.36
N ARG A 114 3.05 -11.55 15.32
CA ARG A 114 2.13 -12.69 15.49
C ARG A 114 1.17 -12.86 14.32
N ARG A 115 0.80 -11.77 13.65
CA ARG A 115 -0.17 -11.80 12.55
C ARG A 115 0.08 -10.71 11.52
N TRP A 116 0.13 -11.15 10.26
CA TRP A 116 -0.06 -10.30 9.09
C TRP A 116 -1.48 -10.47 8.56
N LEU A 117 -2.06 -9.38 8.08
CA LEU A 117 -3.37 -9.39 7.42
C LEU A 117 -3.33 -8.54 6.15
N LEU A 118 -4.07 -8.97 5.13
CA LEU A 118 -4.37 -8.20 3.93
C LEU A 118 -5.73 -8.64 3.40
N VAL A 119 -6.31 -7.81 2.54
CA VAL A 119 -7.48 -8.17 1.73
C VAL A 119 -7.06 -8.06 0.28
N THR A 120 -7.31 -9.11 -0.51
CA THR A 120 -7.00 -9.11 -1.94
C THR A 120 -8.15 -9.66 -2.76
N THR A 121 -8.41 -9.04 -3.91
CA THR A 121 -9.44 -9.51 -4.85
C THR A 121 -8.83 -10.39 -5.96
N SER A 122 -7.60 -10.12 -6.39
CA SER A 122 -7.01 -10.77 -7.58
C SER A 122 -5.53 -11.13 -7.48
N ALA A 123 -4.83 -10.77 -6.39
CA ALA A 123 -3.38 -10.98 -6.26
C ALA A 123 -3.01 -12.11 -5.27
N HIS A 124 -3.91 -13.07 -5.03
CA HIS A 124 -3.70 -14.21 -4.14
C HIS A 124 -2.35 -14.93 -4.38
N GLY A 125 -2.08 -15.33 -5.62
CA GLY A 125 -0.84 -16.04 -5.97
C GLY A 125 0.45 -15.22 -5.85
N LEU A 126 0.37 -13.89 -5.74
CA LEU A 126 1.52 -13.08 -5.33
C LEU A 126 1.78 -13.27 -3.83
N TYR A 127 0.76 -13.07 -3.00
CA TYR A 127 0.90 -13.08 -1.55
C TYR A 127 1.19 -14.48 -0.98
N GLU A 128 0.67 -15.54 -1.60
CA GLU A 128 0.97 -16.93 -1.23
C GLU A 128 2.47 -17.24 -1.29
N LYS A 129 3.22 -16.62 -2.23
CA LYS A 129 4.68 -16.76 -2.33
C LYS A 129 5.42 -16.20 -1.10
N PHE A 130 4.76 -15.34 -0.33
CA PHE A 130 5.28 -14.72 0.89
C PHE A 130 4.67 -15.32 2.16
N GLY A 131 4.01 -16.47 2.05
CA GLY A 131 3.46 -17.21 3.19
C GLY A 131 2.10 -16.73 3.67
N PHE A 132 1.43 -15.82 2.94
CA PHE A 132 0.03 -15.52 3.20
C PHE A 132 -0.86 -16.69 2.78
N SER A 133 -1.90 -16.92 3.55
CA SER A 133 -2.96 -17.89 3.23
C SER A 133 -4.31 -17.29 3.60
N ALA A 134 -5.39 -17.91 3.13
CA ALA A 134 -6.70 -17.64 3.70
C ALA A 134 -6.67 -17.84 5.23
N PRO A 135 -7.42 -17.04 6.01
CA PRO A 135 -7.52 -17.27 7.45
C PRO A 135 -7.99 -18.69 7.76
N ALA A 136 -7.32 -19.37 8.70
CA ALA A 136 -7.66 -20.75 9.05
C ALA A 136 -9.08 -20.90 9.65
N THR A 137 -9.59 -19.84 10.27
CA THR A 137 -10.92 -19.73 10.86
C THR A 137 -11.56 -18.42 10.41
N PRO A 138 -12.02 -18.32 9.15
CA PRO A 138 -12.52 -17.07 8.57
C PRO A 138 -13.74 -16.52 9.32
N GLU A 139 -14.55 -17.39 9.94
CA GLU A 139 -15.72 -17.02 10.74
C GLU A 139 -15.38 -16.22 12.00
N LYS A 140 -14.11 -16.18 12.42
CA LYS A 140 -13.65 -15.36 13.56
C LYS A 140 -13.32 -13.92 13.17
N PHE A 141 -13.29 -13.61 11.88
CA PHE A 141 -13.04 -12.25 11.41
C PHE A 141 -14.37 -11.52 11.29
N MET A 142 -14.41 -10.33 11.87
CA MET A 142 -15.53 -9.41 11.76
C MET A 142 -14.97 -8.06 11.35
N GLU A 143 -15.73 -7.31 10.55
CA GLU A 143 -15.33 -5.98 10.09
C GLU A 143 -16.52 -5.02 10.11
N ILE A 144 -16.21 -3.73 10.24
CA ILE A 144 -17.12 -2.65 9.87
C ILE A 144 -16.59 -2.12 8.54
N PHE A 145 -17.26 -2.51 7.46
CA PHE A 145 -16.85 -2.15 6.11
C PHE A 145 -17.93 -1.32 5.43
N ILE A 146 -17.60 -0.09 5.07
CA ILE A 146 -18.47 0.82 4.33
C ILE A 146 -17.93 0.90 2.89
N PRO A 147 -18.49 0.11 1.95
CA PRO A 147 -18.00 0.12 0.58
C PRO A 147 -18.22 1.48 -0.08
N ASN A 148 -17.25 1.88 -0.92
CA ASN A 148 -17.28 3.11 -1.70
C ASN A 148 -17.44 4.39 -0.85
N LEU A 149 -16.97 4.38 0.40
CA LEU A 149 -17.14 5.49 1.36
C LEU A 149 -16.71 6.85 0.78
N TYR A 150 -15.59 6.91 0.06
CA TYR A 150 -15.07 8.17 -0.48
C TYR A 150 -15.91 8.75 -1.63
N GLN A 151 -16.85 7.97 -2.17
CA GLN A 151 -17.83 8.46 -3.14
C GLN A 151 -19.09 9.03 -2.46
N LYS A 152 -19.16 8.94 -1.12
CA LYS A 152 -20.30 9.35 -0.30
C LYS A 152 -19.89 10.47 0.66
N GLN A 153 -19.64 11.65 0.11
CA GLN A 153 -19.07 12.80 0.84
C GLN A 153 -19.78 13.09 2.18
N ALA A 154 -21.11 13.16 2.18
CA ALA A 154 -21.88 13.44 3.40
C ALA A 154 -21.74 12.35 4.49
N GLU A 155 -21.64 11.07 4.10
CA GLU A 155 -21.42 9.96 5.04
C GLU A 155 -20.01 10.00 5.61
N LEU A 156 -19.01 10.28 4.77
CA LEU A 156 -17.63 10.47 5.18
C LEU A 156 -17.47 11.63 6.19
N GLU A 157 -18.09 12.77 5.92
CA GLU A 157 -18.07 13.95 6.81
C GLU A 157 -18.73 13.67 8.17
N ALA A 158 -19.87 12.96 8.17
CA ALA A 158 -20.55 12.55 9.40
C ALA A 158 -19.65 11.63 10.26
N LEU A 159 -18.99 10.65 9.64
CA LEU A 159 -18.08 9.73 10.33
C LEU A 159 -16.85 10.44 10.91
N ILE A 160 -16.23 11.35 10.14
CA ILE A 160 -15.05 12.11 10.59
C ILE A 160 -15.41 13.03 11.77
N SER A 161 -16.58 13.68 11.74
CA SER A 161 -17.02 14.59 12.78
C SER A 161 -17.49 13.89 14.06
N GLY A 162 -17.54 12.55 14.08
CA GLY A 162 -18.01 11.76 15.22
C GLY A 162 -19.51 11.91 15.49
N VAL A 163 -20.25 12.55 14.56
CA VAL A 163 -21.71 12.55 14.58
C VAL A 163 -22.12 11.12 14.26
N LYS A 164 -22.68 10.42 15.25
CA LYS A 164 -23.26 9.10 15.03
C LYS A 164 -24.30 9.22 13.91
N SER A 165 -23.92 8.85 12.69
CA SER A 165 -24.91 8.50 11.69
C SER A 165 -25.61 7.27 12.24
N GLU A 166 -26.94 7.36 12.36
CA GLU A 166 -27.79 6.21 12.64
C GLU A 166 -27.71 5.25 11.43
N ILE A 167 -26.61 4.51 11.32
CA ILE A 167 -26.48 3.42 10.37
C ILE A 167 -27.24 2.25 11.01
N LYS A 168 -28.50 2.09 10.60
CA LYS A 168 -29.32 0.90 10.84
C LYS A 168 -28.87 -0.26 9.95
#